data_AF-A0A1L0CP19-F1
#
_entry.id   AF-A0A1L0CP19-F1
#
_cell.length_a   1.000
_cell.length_b   1.000
_cell.length_c   1.000
_cell.angle_alpha   90.00
_cell.angle_beta   90.00
_cell.angle_gamma   90.00
#
_symmetry.space_group_name_H-M   'P 1'
#
loop_
_entity.id
_entity.type
_entity.pdbx_description
1 polymer ?
#
loop_
_entity_poly.entity_id
_entity_poly.type
_entity_poly.pdbx_seq_one_letter_code
_entity_poly.pdbx_strand_id
1 'polypeptide(L)' 'MRDLGKRLDEPHQFIDKIESCERKLNVFEYIQYCDALNVDASVGLEKLKLPIKTP' A
#
# COMPACT_ATOMS: atom_id res chain seq x y z
N MET A 1 10.87 5.43 -6.62
CA MET A 1 10.11 6.36 -5.76
C MET A 1 9.34 7.41 -6.56
N ARG A 2 9.96 8.20 -7.46
CA ARG A 2 9.25 9.23 -8.27
C ARG A 2 8.25 8.68 -9.30
N ASP A 3 8.41 7.44 -9.75
CA ASP A 3 7.53 6.84 -10.77
C ASP A 3 6.17 6.36 -10.23
N LEU A 4 6.06 6.05 -8.93
CA LEU A 4 4.80 5.60 -8.32
C LEU A 4 3.80 6.74 -8.10
N GLY A 5 4.25 7.86 -7.54
CA GLY A 5 3.39 9.05 -7.39
C GLY A 5 2.89 9.58 -8.73
N LYS A 6 3.66 9.41 -9.82
CA LYS A 6 3.21 9.75 -11.18
C LYS A 6 2.18 8.77 -11.75
N ARG A 7 2.22 7.50 -11.37
CA ARG A 7 1.25 6.47 -11.82
C ARG A 7 -0.07 6.52 -11.05
N LEU A 8 0.00 6.94 -9.78
CA LEU A 8 -1.15 7.02 -8.88
C LEU A 8 -1.85 8.38 -8.90
N ASP A 9 -1.31 9.38 -9.62
CA ASP A 9 -1.74 10.79 -9.57
C ASP A 9 -1.74 11.43 -8.16
N GLU A 10 -1.20 10.71 -7.17
CA GLU A 10 -1.15 11.12 -5.77
C GLU A 10 0.17 11.85 -5.47
N PRO A 11 0.15 12.88 -4.58
CA PRO A 11 1.35 13.62 -4.23
C PRO A 11 2.37 12.69 -3.59
N HIS A 12 3.66 12.87 -3.91
CA HIS A 12 4.76 12.11 -3.31
C HIS A 12 4.69 12.00 -1.77
N GLN A 13 4.22 13.06 -1.09
CA GLN A 13 4.01 13.10 0.35
C GLN A 13 3.02 12.03 0.86
N PHE A 14 2.12 11.54 0.01
CA PHE A 14 1.21 10.46 0.33
C PHE A 14 1.96 9.15 0.57
N ILE A 15 2.90 8.81 -0.32
CA ILE A 15 3.70 7.59 -0.22
C ILE A 15 4.64 7.66 0.99
N ASP A 16 5.32 8.79 1.18
CA ASP A 16 6.23 9.00 2.32
C ASP A 16 5.50 8.80 3.67
N LYS A 17 4.26 9.27 3.79
CA LYS A 17 3.44 9.10 5.00
C LYS A 17 2.98 7.67 5.24
N ILE A 18 2.77 6.90 4.17
CA ILE A 18 2.37 5.49 4.27
C ILE A 18 3.56 4.62 4.65
N GLU A 19 4.72 4.86 4.04
CA GLU A 19 5.95 4.14 4.42
C GLU A 19 6.41 4.49 5.84
N SER A 20 6.18 5.73 6.28
CA SER A 20 6.45 6.16 7.66
C SER A 20 5.38 5.72 8.68
N CYS A 21 4.35 4.97 8.24
CA CYS A 21 3.21 4.56 9.06
C CYS A 21 2.42 5.73 9.71
N GLU A 22 2.58 6.96 9.21
CA GLU A 22 1.85 8.14 9.68
C GLU A 22 0.40 8.15 9.19
N ARG A 23 0.12 7.46 8.07
CA ARG A 23 -1.21 7.32 7.49
C ARG A 23 -1.55 5.85 7.25
N LYS A 24 -2.76 5.47 7.64
CA LYS A 24 -3.33 4.16 7.26
C LYS A 24 -3.77 4.20 5.80
N LEU A 25 -3.27 3.24 5.04
CA LEU A 25 -3.71 2.92 3.68
C LEU A 25 -5.05 2.17 3.76
N ASN A 26 -6.06 2.62 3.03
CA ASN A 26 -7.32 1.89 2.88
C ASN A 26 -7.21 0.79 1.80
N VAL A 27 -8.19 -0.10 1.72
CA VAL A 27 -8.14 -1.25 0.79
C VAL A 27 -8.08 -0.79 -0.67
N PHE A 28 -8.80 0.26 -1.05
CA PHE A 28 -8.79 0.77 -2.42
C PHE A 28 -7.43 1.39 -2.78
N GLU A 29 -6.86 2.20 -1.90
CA GLU A 29 -5.50 2.74 -2.04
C GLU A 29 -4.46 1.61 -2.11
N TYR A 30 -4.64 0.53 -1.35
CA TYR A 30 -3.77 -0.65 -1.38
C TYR A 30 -3.80 -1.37 -2.73
N ILE A 31 -4.98 -1.61 -3.31
CA ILE A 31 -5.08 -2.22 -4.64
C ILE A 31 -4.41 -1.35 -5.70
N GLN A 32 -4.67 -0.04 -5.69
CA GLN A 32 -4.03 0.89 -6.64
C GLN A 32 -2.51 0.93 -6.46
N TYR A 33 -2.03 0.91 -5.21
CA TYR A 33 -0.61 0.88 -4.90
C TYR A 33 0.06 -0.38 -5.42
N CYS A 34 -0.58 -1.54 -5.24
CA CYS A 34 -0.13 -2.81 -5.79
C CYS A 34 -0.13 -2.81 -7.33
N ASP A 35 -1.19 -2.29 -7.97
CA ASP A 35 -1.28 -2.16 -9.43
C ASP A 35 -0.17 -1.27 -10.00
N ALA A 36 0.07 -0.10 -9.38
CA ALA A 36 1.13 0.82 -9.79
C ALA A 36 2.55 0.23 -9.62
N LEU A 37 2.72 -0.66 -8.64
CA LEU A 37 3.93 -1.46 -8.41
C LEU A 37 4.02 -2.69 -9.32
N ASN A 38 2.96 -3.02 -10.05
CA ASN A 38 2.83 -4.26 -10.82
C ASN A 38 3.02 -5.52 -9.94
N VAL A 39 2.41 -5.48 -8.76
CA VAL A 39 2.43 -6.53 -7.74
C VAL A 39 1.00 -7.02 -7.50
N ASP A 40 0.82 -8.33 -7.36
CA ASP A 40 -0.47 -8.90 -7.01
C ASP A 40 -0.86 -8.56 -5.56
N ALA A 41 -1.96 -7.82 -5.40
CA ALA A 41 -2.45 -7.39 -4.10
C ALA A 41 -2.92 -8.57 -3.21
N SER A 42 -3.35 -9.68 -3.81
CA SER A 42 -3.83 -10.85 -3.08
C SER A 42 -2.73 -11.44 -2.21
N VAL A 43 -1.47 -11.40 -2.68
CA VAL A 43 -0.31 -11.89 -1.93
C VAL A 43 -0.15 -11.18 -0.58
N GLY A 44 -0.35 -9.86 -0.53
CA GLY A 44 -0.26 -9.13 0.73
C GLY A 44 -1.49 -9.30 1.61
N LEU A 45 -2.69 -9.41 1.03
CA LEU A 45 -3.90 -9.75 1.77
C LEU A 45 -3.83 -11.16 2.38
N GLU A 46 -3.20 -12.13 1.70
CA GLU A 46 -2.97 -13.47 2.25
C GLU A 46 -2.03 -13.44 3.47
N LYS A 47 -1.04 -12.54 3.50
CA LYS A 47 -0.20 -12.33 4.69
C LYS A 47 -1.00 -11.78 5.87
N LEU A 48 -2.09 -11.04 5.64
CA LEU A 48 -3.01 -10.60 6.69
C LEU A 48 -3.92 -11.71 7.21
N LYS A 49 -4.11 -12.80 6.45
CA LYS A 49 -4.87 -13.98 6.92
C LYS A 49 -4.12 -14.80 7.96
N LEU A 50 -2.86 -14.48 8.24
CA LEU A 50 -2.16 -15.09 9.36
C LEU A 50 -2.93 -14.80 10.65
N PRO A 51 -3.07 -15.80 11.55
CA PRO A 51 -3.79 -15.61 12.80
C PRO A 51 -3.15 -14.41 13.51
N ILE A 52 -3.96 -13.38 13.76
CA ILE A 52 -3.58 -12.26 14.60
C ILE A 52 -3.11 -12.89 15.90
N LYS A 53 -1.80 -12.92 16.15
CA LYS A 53 -1.26 -13.29 17.45
C LYS A 53 -1.70 -12.16 18.39
N THR A 54 -2.89 -12.31 18.95
CA THR A 54 -3.35 -11.52 20.09
C THR A 54 -2.34 -11.71 21.22
N PRO A 55 -1.85 -10.63 21.85
CA PRO A 55 -1.01 -10.70 23.03
C PRO A 55 -1.74 -11.37 24.20
#